data_AF-A0A2T3L8K4-F1
#
_entry.id   AF-A0A2T3L8K4-F1
#
_cell.length_a   1.000
_cell.length_b   1.000
_cell.length_c   1.000
_cell.angle_alpha   90.00
_cell.angle_beta   90.00
_cell.angle_gamma   90.00
#
_symmetry.space_group_name_H-M   'P 1'
#
loop_
_entity.id
_entity.type
_entity.pdbx_description
1 polymer ?
#
loop_
_entity_poly.entity_id
_entity_poly.type
_entity_poly.pdbx_seq_one_letter_code
_entity_poly.pdbx_strand_id
1 'polypeptide(L)'
;MSNNKSQNGTSRSDEIFADFQEWKKHVSDDEIREIINDDDCLNRTEISKALDCSRSAVYSNRMQNAITEFEDEKRKEGILPKKSEQDVSKDSNKKSSNSNKGEALAEFNGSNNELLYLRKRNSDLEEENMILKAELKRFGELGALISDELD
;
A
#
# COMPACT_ATOMS: atom_id res chain seq x y z
N MET A 1 8.63 34.43 -48.33
CA MET A 1 7.77 33.28 -47.97
C MET A 1 8.62 32.25 -47.24
N SER A 2 8.01 31.50 -46.33
CA SER A 2 8.59 30.49 -45.43
C SER A 2 8.87 30.99 -44.02
N ASN A 3 7.96 30.68 -43.11
CA ASN A 3 8.32 30.11 -41.82
C ASN A 3 7.31 29.03 -41.45
N ASN A 4 7.87 27.89 -41.08
CA ASN A 4 7.24 26.57 -41.00
C ASN A 4 6.03 26.54 -40.05
N LYS A 5 4.92 26.07 -40.60
CA LYS A 5 3.75 25.61 -39.86
C LYS A 5 4.01 24.14 -39.50
N SER A 6 4.33 23.83 -38.24
CA SER A 6 4.10 22.50 -37.68
C SER A 6 4.23 22.52 -36.16
N GLN A 7 3.13 22.80 -35.47
CA GLN A 7 2.92 22.26 -34.12
C GLN A 7 1.58 21.54 -34.19
N ASN A 8 1.63 20.25 -34.52
CA ASN A 8 0.55 19.34 -34.15
C ASN A 8 0.50 19.38 -32.62
N GLY A 9 -0.44 20.15 -32.07
CA GLY A 9 -0.56 20.36 -30.64
C GLY A 9 -1.12 19.13 -29.95
N THR A 10 -0.30 18.10 -29.75
CA THR A 10 -0.56 17.06 -28.76
C THR A 10 -0.49 17.71 -27.38
N SER A 11 -1.47 17.43 -26.53
CA SER A 11 -1.41 17.93 -25.15
C SER A 11 -0.25 17.23 -24.43
N ARG A 12 0.42 17.93 -23.51
CA ARG A 12 1.49 17.33 -22.70
C ARG A 12 1.02 16.05 -22.00
N SER A 13 -0.26 15.96 -21.65
CA SER A 13 -0.88 14.76 -21.07
C SER A 13 -0.93 13.58 -22.03
N ASP A 14 -1.12 13.82 -23.33
CA ASP A 14 -1.11 12.77 -24.35
C ASP A 14 0.31 12.25 -24.60
N GLU A 15 1.31 13.13 -24.57
CA GLU A 15 2.73 12.75 -24.64
C GLU A 15 3.11 11.85 -23.47
N ILE A 16 2.83 12.28 -22.23
CA ILE A 16 3.15 11.48 -21.04
C ILE A 16 2.43 10.12 -21.07
N PHE A 17 1.20 10.06 -21.58
CA PHE A 17 0.51 8.79 -21.75
C PHE A 17 1.17 7.91 -22.81
N ALA A 18 1.62 8.48 -23.93
CA ALA A 18 2.37 7.73 -24.94
C ALA A 18 3.70 7.20 -24.37
N ASP A 19 4.44 8.04 -23.64
CA ASP A 19 5.68 7.66 -22.95
C ASP A 19 5.45 6.50 -21.99
N PHE A 20 4.34 6.51 -21.23
CA PHE A 20 3.97 5.38 -20.36
C PHE A 20 3.71 4.09 -21.16
N GLN A 21 3.00 4.18 -22.29
CA GLN A 21 2.73 3.02 -23.14
C GLN A 21 3.99 2.45 -23.78
N GLU A 22 4.99 3.29 -24.05
CA GLU A 22 6.31 2.86 -24.53
C GLU A 22 7.11 2.24 -23.39
N TRP A 23 7.21 2.92 -22.24
CA TRP A 23 7.89 2.41 -21.05
C TRP A 23 7.37 1.03 -20.63
N LYS A 24 6.05 0.82 -20.62
CA LYS A 24 5.39 -0.48 -20.30
C LYS A 24 5.88 -1.63 -21.18
N LYS A 25 6.28 -1.37 -22.43
CA LYS A 25 6.76 -2.40 -23.37
C LYS A 25 8.23 -2.74 -23.18
N HIS A 26 9.01 -1.81 -22.63
CA HIS A 26 10.46 -1.93 -22.53
C HIS A 26 10.94 -2.29 -21.12
N VAL A 27 10.16 -1.95 -20.09
CA VAL A 27 10.50 -2.26 -18.70
C VAL A 27 10.55 -3.77 -18.48
N SER A 28 11.65 -4.25 -17.92
CA SER A 28 11.87 -5.65 -17.61
C SER A 28 11.15 -6.06 -16.33
N ASP A 29 10.92 -7.36 -16.16
CA ASP A 29 10.24 -7.88 -14.98
C ASP A 29 11.01 -7.61 -13.68
N ASP A 30 12.34 -7.50 -13.73
CA ASP A 30 13.16 -7.18 -12.56
C ASP A 30 13.04 -5.70 -12.18
N GLU A 31 13.07 -4.80 -13.16
CA GLU A 31 12.79 -3.37 -12.92
C GLU A 31 11.38 -3.15 -12.37
N ILE A 32 10.39 -3.93 -12.84
CA ILE A 32 9.04 -3.92 -12.28
C ILE A 32 9.06 -4.32 -10.81
N ARG A 33 9.82 -5.35 -10.42
CA ARG A 33 9.93 -5.81 -9.02
C ARG A 33 10.61 -4.78 -8.12
N GLU A 34 11.61 -4.06 -8.63
CA GLU A 34 12.33 -3.03 -7.88
C GLU A 34 11.45 -1.83 -7.50
N ILE A 35 10.42 -1.55 -8.30
CA ILE A 35 9.53 -0.41 -8.08
C ILE A 35 8.23 -0.77 -7.35
N ILE A 36 8.09 -2.00 -6.84
CA ILE A 36 6.93 -2.39 -6.02
C ILE A 36 7.00 -1.67 -4.66
N ASN A 37 5.87 -1.13 -4.20
CA ASN A 37 5.74 -0.51 -2.89
C ASN A 37 5.28 -1.51 -1.82
N ASP A 38 5.22 -1.05 -0.56
CA ASP A 38 4.79 -1.87 0.58
C ASP A 38 3.33 -2.39 0.47
N ASP A 39 2.53 -1.84 -0.45
CA ASP A 39 1.14 -2.23 -0.71
C ASP A 39 1.00 -3.22 -1.89
N ASP A 40 2.10 -3.88 -2.30
CA ASP A 40 2.13 -4.84 -3.42
C ASP A 40 1.66 -4.25 -4.77
N CYS A 41 1.84 -2.93 -4.95
CA CYS A 41 1.50 -2.16 -6.14
C CYS A 41 2.73 -1.44 -6.71
N LEU A 42 2.66 -0.94 -7.95
CA LEU A 42 3.75 -0.15 -8.52
C LEU A 42 3.84 1.22 -7.84
N ASN A 43 5.03 1.63 -7.45
CA ASN A 43 5.25 2.92 -6.84
C ASN A 43 5.04 4.05 -7.87
N ARG A 44 3.95 4.81 -7.72
CA ARG A 44 3.61 5.94 -8.62
C ARG A 44 4.68 7.01 -8.67
N THR A 45 5.47 7.16 -7.60
CA THR A 45 6.60 8.10 -7.56
C THR A 45 7.73 7.62 -8.46
N GLU A 46 8.06 6.33 -8.43
CA GLU A 46 9.07 5.75 -9.33
C GLU A 46 8.61 5.79 -10.79
N ILE A 47 7.32 5.54 -11.07
CA ILE A 47 6.75 5.74 -12.40
C ILE A 47 6.90 7.20 -12.85
N SER A 48 6.62 8.18 -11.98
CA SER A 48 6.76 9.60 -12.37
C SER A 48 8.20 9.97 -12.71
N LYS A 49 9.18 9.39 -12.02
CA LYS A 49 10.61 9.55 -12.31
C LYS A 49 10.99 8.88 -13.62
N ALA A 50 10.53 7.64 -13.84
CA ALA A 50 10.81 6.88 -15.06
C ALA A 50 10.29 7.58 -16.32
N LEU A 51 9.16 8.30 -16.22
CA LEU A 51 8.55 9.05 -17.31
C LEU A 51 8.96 10.52 -17.37
N ASP A 52 9.85 10.99 -16.49
CA ASP A 52 10.23 12.40 -16.33
C ASP A 52 9.03 13.37 -16.34
N CYS A 53 8.02 13.05 -15.53
CA CYS A 53 6.78 13.81 -15.48
C CYS A 53 6.40 14.21 -14.05
N SER A 54 5.53 15.22 -13.93
CA SER A 54 5.02 15.63 -12.63
C SER A 54 4.18 14.52 -12.01
N ARG A 55 4.26 14.39 -10.69
CA ARG A 55 3.41 13.45 -9.94
C ARG A 55 1.93 13.62 -10.29
N SER A 56 1.44 14.85 -10.48
CA SER A 56 0.05 15.13 -10.88
C SER A 56 -0.37 14.46 -12.19
N ALA A 57 0.54 14.29 -13.16
CA ALA A 57 0.23 13.63 -14.43
C ALA A 57 -0.06 12.13 -14.24
N VAL A 58 0.69 11.49 -13.35
CA VAL A 58 0.52 10.06 -12.98
C VAL A 58 -0.79 9.81 -12.23
N TYR A 59 -1.30 10.81 -11.52
CA TYR A 59 -2.56 10.74 -10.76
C TYR A 59 -3.79 11.17 -11.59
N SER A 60 -3.65 11.41 -12.89
CA SER A 60 -4.79 11.61 -13.76
C SER A 60 -5.61 10.31 -13.89
N ASN A 61 -6.94 10.41 -13.99
CA ASN A 61 -7.82 9.23 -14.08
C ASN A 61 -7.42 8.27 -15.22
N ARG A 62 -7.01 8.83 -16.37
CA ARG A 62 -6.55 8.07 -17.52
C ARG A 62 -5.29 7.25 -17.21
N MET A 63 -4.31 7.88 -16.57
CA MET A 63 -3.07 7.20 -16.22
C MET A 63 -3.29 6.17 -15.11
N GLN A 64 -4.10 6.49 -14.09
CA GLN A 64 -4.41 5.54 -13.03
C GLN A 64 -5.05 4.25 -13.56
N ASN A 65 -6.03 4.36 -14.45
CA ASN A 65 -6.66 3.19 -15.06
C ASN A 65 -5.63 2.35 -15.83
N ALA A 66 -4.76 3.00 -16.62
CA ALA A 66 -3.74 2.29 -17.40
C ALA A 66 -2.69 1.60 -16.53
N ILE A 67 -2.32 2.21 -15.39
CA ILE A 67 -1.39 1.58 -14.45
C ILE A 67 -2.07 0.40 -13.73
N THR A 68 -3.33 0.54 -13.31
CA THR A 68 -4.07 -0.58 -12.69
C THR A 68 -4.22 -1.76 -13.65
N GLU A 69 -4.56 -1.51 -14.92
CA GLU A 69 -4.62 -2.55 -15.93
C GLU A 69 -3.26 -3.25 -16.11
N PHE A 70 -2.17 -2.49 -16.14
CA PHE A 70 -0.83 -3.05 -16.21
C PHE A 70 -0.46 -3.88 -14.98
N GLU A 71 -0.82 -3.44 -13.78
CA GLU A 71 -0.61 -4.19 -12.54
C GLU A 71 -1.38 -5.52 -12.55
N ASP A 72 -2.62 -5.51 -13.04
CA ASP A 72 -3.44 -6.72 -13.15
C ASP A 72 -2.88 -7.71 -14.19
N GLU A 73 -2.35 -7.22 -15.32
CA GLU A 73 -1.60 -8.05 -16.28
C GLU A 73 -0.37 -8.68 -15.62
N LYS A 74 0.46 -7.87 -14.95
CA LYS A 74 1.69 -8.35 -14.32
C LYS A 74 1.45 -9.28 -13.14
N ARG A 75 0.31 -9.17 -12.48
CA ARG A 75 -0.15 -10.13 -11.46
C ARG A 75 -0.57 -11.46 -12.09
N LYS A 76 -1.23 -11.45 -13.26
CA LYS A 76 -1.55 -12.69 -14.00
C LYS A 76 -0.30 -13.41 -14.48
N GLU A 77 0.74 -12.66 -14.84
CA GLU A 77 2.06 -13.18 -15.21
C GLU A 77 2.89 -13.65 -14.00
N GLY A 78 2.44 -13.37 -12.76
CA GLY A 78 3.13 -13.76 -11.53
C GLY A 78 4.34 -12.89 -11.17
N ILE A 79 4.46 -11.71 -11.80
CA ILE A 79 5.53 -10.75 -11.52
C ILE A 79 5.18 -9.91 -10.29
N LEU A 80 3.93 -9.43 -10.22
CA LEU A 80 3.40 -8.71 -9.06
C LEU A 80 2.77 -9.69 -8.05
N PRO A 81 2.93 -9.43 -6.73
CA PRO A 81 2.22 -10.15 -5.69
C PRO A 81 0.69 -10.02 -5.83
N LYS A 82 -0.05 -10.96 -5.24
CA LYS A 82 -1.52 -10.91 -5.20
C LYS A 82 -1.95 -9.71 -4.34
N LYS A 83 -2.98 -8.97 -4.77
CA LYS A 83 -3.57 -7.90 -3.95
C LYS A 83 -3.94 -8.47 -2.57
N SER A 84 -3.48 -7.81 -1.51
CA SER A 84 -3.90 -8.11 -0.14
C SER A 84 -5.42 -8.04 -0.01
N GLU A 85 -6.02 -8.89 0.82
CA GLU A 85 -7.48 -8.99 1.01
C GLU A 85 -8.13 -7.65 1.43
N GLN A 86 -7.34 -6.72 1.97
CA GLN A 86 -7.81 -5.37 2.31
C GLN A 86 -8.17 -4.52 1.08
N ASP A 87 -7.54 -4.75 -0.08
CA ASP A 87 -7.79 -3.94 -1.30
C ASP A 87 -8.94 -4.46 -2.16
N VAL A 88 -9.21 -5.76 -2.12
CA VAL A 88 -10.34 -6.37 -2.86
C VAL A 88 -11.68 -5.78 -2.40
N SER A 89 -11.75 -5.35 -1.14
CA SER A 89 -12.96 -4.74 -0.56
C SER A 89 -13.25 -3.34 -1.09
N LYS A 90 -12.25 -2.58 -1.57
CA LYS A 90 -12.44 -1.21 -2.08
C LYS A 90 -12.94 -1.15 -3.52
N ASP A 91 -12.57 -2.11 -4.37
CA ASP A 91 -12.97 -2.13 -5.79
C ASP A 91 -14.46 -2.42 -5.99
N SER A 92 -15.11 -3.09 -5.02
CA SER A 92 -16.55 -3.38 -5.06
C SER A 92 -17.46 -2.16 -4.83
N ASN A 93 -16.91 -1.01 -4.43
CA ASN A 93 -17.69 0.17 -4.02
C ASN A 93 -17.38 1.45 -4.83
N LYS A 94 -16.97 1.31 -6.10
CA LYS A 94 -16.73 2.48 -6.96
C LYS A 94 -18.05 3.01 -7.56
N LYS A 95 -18.86 3.66 -6.73
CA LYS A 95 -19.97 4.51 -7.18
C LYS A 95 -19.45 5.93 -7.35
N SER A 96 -19.63 6.44 -8.57
CA SER A 96 -19.41 7.82 -9.02
C SER A 96 -19.65 8.87 -7.94
N SER A 97 -18.71 9.80 -7.74
CA SER A 97 -19.09 11.16 -7.33
C SER A 97 -18.07 12.20 -7.80
N ASN A 98 -18.58 13.11 -8.61
CA ASN A 98 -17.99 14.41 -8.89
C ASN A 98 -18.25 15.32 -7.67
N SER A 99 -17.29 16.22 -7.41
CA SER A 99 -17.44 17.47 -6.65
C SER A 99 -17.73 17.35 -5.14
N ASN A 100 -16.70 17.58 -4.31
CA ASN A 100 -16.60 18.82 -3.52
C ASN A 100 -15.29 18.87 -2.72
N LYS A 101 -14.73 20.08 -2.61
CA LYS A 101 -13.62 20.42 -1.72
C LYS A 101 -14.04 20.21 -0.26
N GLY A 102 -13.13 19.66 0.52
CA GLY A 102 -13.21 19.55 1.97
C GLY A 102 -13.09 18.10 2.39
N GLU A 103 -12.20 17.81 3.35
CA GLU A 103 -12.22 16.57 4.13
C GLU A 103 -11.53 15.33 3.50
N ALA A 104 -10.23 15.45 3.17
CA ALA A 104 -9.37 14.29 2.86
C ALA A 104 -8.07 14.31 3.69
N LEU A 105 -8.19 14.58 4.99
CA LEU A 105 -7.06 14.59 5.93
C LEU A 105 -7.34 13.76 7.21
N ALA A 106 -8.41 12.97 7.23
CA ALA A 106 -8.80 12.17 8.39
C ALA A 106 -8.40 10.68 8.29
N GLU A 107 -8.26 10.10 7.09
CA GLU A 107 -8.06 8.65 6.95
C GLU A 107 -6.62 8.18 7.23
N PHE A 108 -5.61 9.03 7.09
CA PHE A 108 -4.22 8.66 7.41
C PHE A 108 -3.92 8.67 8.93
N ASN A 109 -4.77 9.29 9.75
CA ASN A 109 -4.62 9.32 11.20
C ASN A 109 -5.30 8.14 11.93
N GLY A 110 -6.24 7.44 11.27
CA GLY A 110 -6.95 6.30 11.86
C GLY A 110 -6.03 5.10 12.12
N SER A 111 -5.28 4.68 11.10
CA SER A 111 -4.40 3.51 11.19
C SER A 111 -3.24 3.73 12.16
N ASN A 112 -2.69 4.93 12.27
CA ASN A 112 -1.57 5.19 13.18
C ASN A 112 -2.00 5.22 14.66
N ASN A 113 -3.21 5.74 14.94
CA ASN A 113 -3.79 5.72 16.30
C ASN A 113 -4.22 4.31 16.71
N GLU A 114 -4.83 3.55 15.79
CA GLU A 114 -5.21 2.15 16.05
C GLU A 114 -3.97 1.28 16.30
N LEU A 115 -2.93 1.44 15.48
CA LEU A 115 -1.69 0.68 15.63
C LEU A 115 -0.95 1.05 16.93
N LEU A 116 -0.95 2.32 17.32
CA LEU A 116 -0.40 2.76 18.63
C LEU A 116 -1.22 2.20 19.80
N TYR A 117 -2.55 2.21 19.71
CA TYR A 117 -3.45 1.63 20.71
C TYR A 117 -3.23 0.12 20.85
N LEU A 118 -3.14 -0.60 19.73
CA LEU A 118 -2.90 -2.04 19.70
C LEU A 118 -1.51 -2.39 20.27
N ARG A 119 -0.46 -1.61 19.96
CA ARG A 119 0.87 -1.81 20.54
C ARG A 119 0.87 -1.63 22.05
N LYS A 120 0.22 -0.57 22.55
CA LYS A 120 0.09 -0.34 23.98
C LYS A 120 -0.68 -1.47 24.65
N ARG A 121 -1.82 -1.87 24.08
CA ARG A 121 -2.65 -2.94 24.64
C ARG A 121 -1.92 -4.27 24.67
N ASN A 122 -1.14 -4.60 23.65
CA ASN A 122 -0.30 -5.81 23.66
C ASN A 122 0.78 -5.75 24.76
N SER A 123 1.46 -4.62 24.91
CA SER A 123 2.45 -4.45 25.99
C SER A 123 1.82 -4.63 27.38
N ASP A 124 0.65 -4.02 27.62
CA ASP A 124 -0.06 -4.15 28.90
C ASP A 124 -0.50 -5.61 29.16
N LEU A 125 -0.97 -6.30 28.10
CA LEU A 125 -1.38 -7.71 28.19
C LEU A 125 -0.19 -8.65 28.43
N GLU A 126 0.99 -8.37 27.86
CA GLU A 126 2.21 -9.14 28.08
C GLU A 126 2.71 -9.01 29.53
N GLU A 127 2.63 -7.80 30.10
CA GLU A 127 2.97 -7.55 31.50
C GLU A 127 2.01 -8.30 32.44
N GLU A 128 0.70 -8.19 32.20
CA GLU A 128 -0.31 -8.91 32.98
C GLU A 128 -0.10 -10.43 32.90
N ASN A 129 0.20 -10.96 31.71
CA ASN A 129 0.53 -12.38 31.53
C ASN A 129 1.75 -12.80 32.33
N MET A 130 2.78 -11.94 32.38
CA MET A 130 4.00 -12.22 33.13
C MET A 130 3.72 -12.31 34.63
N ILE A 131 2.93 -11.37 35.17
CA ILE A 131 2.53 -11.35 36.58
C ILE A 131 1.71 -12.59 36.92
N LEU A 132 0.68 -12.90 36.13
CA LEU A 132 -0.17 -14.07 36.35
C LEU A 132 0.62 -15.39 36.30
N LYS A 133 1.57 -15.51 35.37
CA LYS A 133 2.45 -16.69 35.30
C LYS A 133 3.37 -16.80 36.53
N ALA A 134 3.89 -15.68 37.03
CA ALA A 134 4.70 -15.67 38.25
C ALA A 134 3.89 -16.07 39.49
N GLU A 135 2.65 -15.58 39.62
CA GLU A 135 1.74 -15.97 40.69
C GLU A 135 1.40 -17.46 40.65
N LEU A 136 1.03 -17.98 39.47
CA LEU A 136 0.77 -19.41 39.28
C LEU A 136 1.97 -20.26 39.65
N LYS A 137 3.18 -19.83 39.26
CA LYS A 137 4.41 -20.53 39.64
C LYS A 137 4.58 -20.56 41.16
N ARG A 138 4.42 -19.43 41.83
CA ARG A 138 4.50 -19.33 43.30
C ARG A 138 3.46 -20.22 44.00
N PHE A 139 2.23 -20.26 43.51
CA PHE A 139 1.20 -21.15 44.06
C PHE A 139 1.54 -22.63 43.84
N GLY A 140 2.12 -22.98 42.69
CA GLY A 140 2.63 -24.33 42.44
C GLY A 140 3.74 -24.74 43.39
N GLU A 141 4.70 -23.85 43.65
CA GLU A 141 5.79 -24.07 44.61
C GLU A 141 5.26 -24.23 46.05
N LEU A 142 4.28 -23.42 46.46
CA LEU A 142 3.59 -23.55 47.75
C LEU A 142 2.83 -24.87 47.86
N GLY A 143 2.13 -25.28 46.81
CA GLY A 143 1.41 -26.56 46.77
C GLY A 143 2.34 -27.76 46.91
N ALA A 144 3.51 -27.71 46.28
CA ALA A 144 4.53 -28.75 46.41
C ALA A 144 5.08 -28.84 47.84
N LEU A 145 5.41 -27.69 48.46
CA LEU A 145 5.87 -27.63 49.87
C LEU A 145 4.83 -28.19 50.85
N ILE A 146 3.55 -27.87 50.65
CA ILE A 146 2.47 -28.38 51.51
C ILE A 146 2.29 -29.90 51.31
N SER A 147 2.45 -30.39 50.09
CA SER A 147 2.38 -31.83 49.81
C SER A 147 3.55 -32.58 50.46
N ASP A 148 4.76 -32.04 50.39
CA ASP A 148 5.97 -32.64 50.97
C ASP A 148 5.94 -32.65 52.52
N GLU A 149 5.18 -31.77 53.17
CA GLU A 149 5.05 -31.71 54.64
C GLU A 149 3.87 -32.54 55.19
N LEU A 150 3.02 -33.07 54.31
CA LEU A 150 1.87 -33.93 54.66
C LEU A 150 2.12 -35.43 54.41
N ASP A 151 3.24 -35.79 53.77
CA ASP A 151 3.76 -37.16 53.61
C ASP A 151 4.79 -37.52 54.69
#